data_AF-A0A1A0MQS0-F1
#
_entry.id   AF-A0A1A0MQS0-F1
#
_cell.length_a   1.000
_cell.length_b   1.000
_cell.length_c   1.000
_cell.angle_alpha   90.00
_cell.angle_beta   90.00
_cell.angle_gamma   90.00
#
_symmetry.space_group_name_H-M   'P 1'
#
loop_
_entity.id
_entity.type
_entity.pdbx_description
1 polymer ?
#
loop_
_entity_poly.entity_id
_entity_poly.type
_entity_poly.pdbx_seq_one_letter_code
_entity_poly.pdbx_strand_id
1 'polypeptide(L)'
;MTSARRRAPLSQLALAGVAITLLPMGVAHADPEPPPAPAPVSPGVTGVLNDWQKSVCAPGSFNQDDPAIAARDWPGAVRAGTCASAVNPGLTNGLWITQWTANSDMTSALQRNFMALFASAVSDQTAIITFAVASPEARKSLEPLTKFGFTINPVPPLA
;
A
#
# COMPACT_ATOMS: atom_id res chain seq x y z
N MET A 1 -45.11 -32.44 -5.34
CA MET A 1 -45.15 -33.60 -4.43
C MET A 1 -44.55 -33.17 -3.10
N THR A 2 -45.36 -33.27 -2.05
CA THR A 2 -45.17 -32.80 -0.67
C THR A 2 -44.38 -33.79 0.18
N SER A 3 -43.53 -33.30 1.08
CA SER A 3 -43.00 -34.05 2.23
C SER A 3 -42.53 -33.07 3.30
N ALA A 4 -42.73 -33.21 4.61
CA ALA A 4 -43.73 -33.86 5.44
C ALA A 4 -43.54 -33.23 6.83
N ARG A 5 -44.60 -32.67 7.43
CA ARG A 5 -44.62 -32.29 8.86
C ARG A 5 -44.46 -33.56 9.72
N ARG A 6 -43.64 -33.51 10.77
CA ARG A 6 -43.92 -34.26 12.01
C ARG A 6 -43.69 -33.40 13.24
N ARG A 7 -44.69 -33.50 14.12
CA ARG A 7 -44.86 -32.83 15.42
C ARG A 7 -44.02 -33.51 16.51
N ALA A 8 -43.80 -32.74 17.58
CA ALA A 8 -43.20 -33.09 18.87
C ALA A 8 -43.86 -34.28 19.61
N PRO A 9 -43.27 -34.72 20.73
CA PRO A 9 -43.96 -34.49 22.01
C PRO A 9 -43.09 -33.95 23.16
N LEU A 10 -43.82 -33.35 24.11
CA LEU A 10 -43.46 -32.69 25.37
C LEU A 10 -43.15 -33.67 26.53
N SER A 11 -42.54 -33.09 27.58
CA SER A 11 -42.57 -33.45 29.03
C SER A 11 -41.20 -33.94 29.54
N GLN A 12 -40.63 -33.51 30.67
CA GLN A 12 -41.13 -32.70 31.79
C GLN A 12 -39.96 -32.40 32.77
N LEU A 13 -40.04 -31.24 33.47
CA LEU A 13 -39.50 -30.92 34.82
C LEU A 13 -37.96 -30.83 34.96
N ALA A 14 -37.37 -29.84 35.64
CA ALA A 14 -37.79 -29.24 36.90
C ALA A 14 -37.35 -27.76 37.06
N LEU A 15 -38.15 -27.04 37.84
CA LEU A 15 -37.92 -25.69 38.33
C LEU A 15 -36.84 -25.65 39.42
N ALA A 16 -35.94 -24.68 39.31
CA ALA A 16 -35.37 -23.88 40.40
C ALA A 16 -34.80 -22.63 39.70
N GLY A 17 -35.25 -21.39 39.90
CA GLY A 17 -35.80 -20.76 41.09
C GLY A 17 -34.77 -19.76 41.60
N VAL A 18 -34.55 -18.63 40.92
CA VAL A 18 -33.85 -17.45 41.51
C VAL A 18 -34.36 -16.14 40.90
N ALA A 19 -34.89 -15.31 41.82
CA ALA A 19 -35.04 -13.87 41.92
C ALA A 19 -35.03 -12.93 40.69
N ILE A 20 -36.08 -12.11 40.66
CA ILE A 20 -36.35 -10.93 39.82
C ILE A 20 -35.38 -9.79 40.16
N THR A 21 -34.74 -9.19 39.15
CA THR A 21 -34.49 -7.73 39.12
C THR A 21 -34.45 -7.18 37.68
N LEU A 22 -35.39 -6.26 37.42
CA LEU A 22 -35.34 -5.08 36.53
C LEU A 22 -35.15 -5.23 35.00
N LEU A 23 -36.15 -4.77 34.26
CA LEU A 23 -36.09 -4.27 32.87
C LEU A 23 -36.35 -2.74 32.90
N PRO A 24 -35.99 -1.91 31.87
CA PRO A 24 -35.91 -2.31 30.46
C PRO A 24 -34.82 -1.64 29.57
N MET A 25 -34.64 -2.23 28.38
CA MET A 25 -34.15 -1.68 27.10
C MET A 25 -32.73 -1.07 27.03
N GLY A 26 -31.81 -1.82 26.41
CA GLY A 26 -30.58 -1.30 25.83
C GLY A 26 -30.35 -1.95 24.47
N VAL A 27 -30.50 -1.16 23.41
CA VAL A 27 -30.33 -1.56 22.01
C VAL A 27 -28.91 -2.10 21.80
N ALA A 28 -28.81 -3.27 21.19
CA ALA A 28 -27.54 -3.84 20.73
C ALA A 28 -26.82 -2.84 19.82
N HIS A 29 -25.73 -2.25 20.31
CA HIS A 29 -24.74 -1.59 19.48
C HIS A 29 -23.56 -2.55 19.45
N ALA A 30 -23.46 -3.33 18.37
CA ALA A 30 -22.17 -3.91 18.01
C ALA A 30 -21.24 -2.71 17.76
N ASP A 31 -20.23 -2.57 18.61
CA ASP A 31 -19.16 -1.59 18.41
C ASP A 31 -18.60 -1.81 17.00
N PRO A 32 -18.54 -0.79 16.12
CA PRO A 32 -17.83 -0.91 14.86
C PRO A 32 -16.37 -1.27 15.16
N GLU A 33 -15.88 -2.37 14.59
CA GLU A 33 -14.46 -2.71 14.61
C GLU A 33 -13.66 -1.45 14.20
N PRO A 34 -12.63 -1.05 14.96
CA PRO A 34 -11.86 0.14 14.63
C PRO A 34 -11.35 0.01 13.19
N PRO A 35 -11.47 1.07 12.35
CA PRO A 35 -10.94 1.03 11.00
C PRO A 35 -9.46 0.60 11.05
N PRO A 36 -8.99 -0.25 10.11
CA PRO A 36 -7.60 -0.67 10.07
C PRO A 36 -6.72 0.58 10.12
N ALA A 37 -5.75 0.57 11.05
CA ALA A 37 -4.85 1.69 11.22
C ALA A 37 -4.21 2.05 9.86
N PRO A 38 -4.04 3.35 9.55
CA PRO A 38 -3.31 3.76 8.37
C PRO A 38 -1.96 3.05 8.35
N ALA A 39 -1.55 2.52 7.19
CA ALA A 39 -0.19 2.01 7.00
C ALA A 39 0.80 3.09 7.50
N PRO A 40 1.89 2.70 8.19
CA PRO A 40 2.79 3.66 8.82
C PRO A 40 3.33 4.62 7.76
N VAL A 41 2.88 5.87 7.82
CA VAL A 41 3.56 6.99 7.19
C VAL A 41 4.82 7.21 8.02
N SER A 42 5.99 6.88 7.48
CA SER A 42 7.26 7.08 8.18
C SER A 42 7.39 8.56 8.57
N PRO A 43 7.36 8.91 9.87
CA PRO A 43 7.75 10.24 10.28
C PRO A 43 9.25 10.34 10.03
N GLY A 44 9.71 11.32 9.23
CA GLY A 44 11.13 11.67 9.19
C GLY A 44 11.92 11.33 7.92
N VAL A 45 11.28 11.17 6.76
CA VAL A 45 12.02 11.33 5.49
C VAL A 45 12.42 12.80 5.34
N THR A 46 13.69 13.06 5.05
CA THR A 46 14.29 14.40 4.94
C THR A 46 14.71 14.72 3.51
N GLY A 47 14.94 16.00 3.21
CA GLY A 47 15.33 16.46 1.87
C GLY A 47 14.15 16.63 0.93
N VAL A 48 14.43 16.90 -0.34
CA VAL A 48 13.41 17.13 -1.38
C VAL A 48 13.62 16.20 -2.57
N LEU A 49 12.59 16.07 -3.42
CA LEU A 49 12.58 15.19 -4.60
C LEU A 49 13.86 15.27 -5.45
N ASN A 50 14.36 16.48 -5.71
CA ASN A 50 15.57 16.68 -6.51
C ASN A 50 16.81 16.00 -5.88
N ASP A 51 16.95 16.04 -4.56
CA ASP A 51 18.08 15.44 -3.85
C ASP A 51 17.96 13.92 -3.81
N TRP A 52 16.74 13.42 -3.61
CA TRP A 52 16.45 11.99 -3.67
C TRP A 52 16.76 11.43 -5.06
N GLN A 53 16.26 12.08 -6.12
CA GLN A 53 16.52 11.69 -7.51
C GLN A 53 18.01 11.70 -7.84
N LYS A 54 18.74 12.78 -7.49
CA LYS A 54 20.19 12.88 -7.72
C LYS A 54 20.98 11.80 -6.98
N SER A 55 20.45 11.27 -5.88
CA SER A 55 21.14 10.21 -5.12
C SER A 55 21.06 8.83 -5.78
N VAL A 56 20.02 8.57 -6.58
CA VAL A 56 19.77 7.26 -7.19
C VAL A 56 19.98 7.22 -8.69
N CYS A 57 19.83 8.35 -9.38
CA CYS A 57 19.99 8.44 -10.83
C CYS A 57 21.42 8.82 -11.22
N ALA A 58 21.95 8.15 -12.25
CA ALA A 58 23.17 8.57 -12.92
C ALA A 58 22.99 10.01 -13.48
N PRO A 59 24.06 10.82 -13.50
CA PRO A 59 23.97 12.20 -13.98
C PRO A 59 23.37 12.30 -15.39
N GLY A 60 22.34 13.13 -15.55
CA GLY A 60 21.69 13.38 -16.84
C GLY A 60 20.88 12.20 -17.41
N SER A 61 20.68 11.11 -16.67
CA SER A 61 19.99 9.92 -17.18
C SER A 61 18.49 9.90 -16.92
N PHE A 62 17.96 10.83 -16.11
CA PHE A 62 16.54 10.90 -15.83
C PHE A 62 15.77 11.40 -17.05
N ASN A 63 14.83 10.58 -17.50
CA ASN A 63 13.88 10.90 -18.54
C ASN A 63 12.47 10.83 -17.96
N GLN A 64 11.73 11.93 -18.02
CA GLN A 64 10.34 11.96 -17.62
C GLN A 64 9.47 11.53 -18.80
N ASP A 65 8.46 10.71 -18.53
CA ASP A 65 7.51 10.30 -19.55
C ASP A 65 6.57 11.45 -19.92
N ASP A 66 6.06 11.39 -21.14
CA ASP A 66 4.88 12.15 -21.51
C ASP A 66 3.71 11.78 -20.58
N PRO A 67 2.90 12.73 -20.08
CA PRO A 67 1.80 12.43 -19.16
C PRO A 67 0.83 11.35 -19.65
N ALA A 68 0.56 11.27 -20.96
CA ALA A 68 -0.31 10.23 -21.52
C ALA A 68 0.34 8.85 -21.51
N ILE A 69 1.66 8.78 -21.69
CA ILE A 69 2.46 7.55 -21.54
C ILE A 69 2.50 7.13 -20.08
N ALA A 70 2.81 8.07 -19.18
CA ALA A 70 2.82 7.83 -17.74
C ALA A 70 1.47 7.28 -17.25
N ALA A 71 0.35 7.87 -17.64
CA ALA A 71 -0.97 7.41 -17.23
C ALA A 71 -1.35 6.03 -17.80
N ARG A 72 -0.81 5.66 -18.97
CA ARG A 72 -1.03 4.34 -19.58
C ARG A 72 -0.21 3.26 -18.88
N ASP A 73 1.08 3.51 -18.68
CA ASP A 73 2.03 2.51 -18.16
C ASP A 73 1.96 2.45 -16.61
N TRP A 74 1.58 3.55 -15.97
CA TRP A 74 1.40 3.70 -14.54
C TRP A 74 0.01 4.27 -14.22
N PRO A 75 -1.08 3.47 -14.30
CA PRO A 75 -2.44 3.95 -14.09
C PRO A 75 -2.63 4.60 -12.71
N GLY A 76 -3.03 5.88 -12.70
CA GLY A 76 -3.20 6.68 -11.48
C GLY A 76 -1.97 7.51 -11.08
N ALA A 77 -0.84 7.36 -11.78
CA ALA A 77 0.30 8.23 -11.59
C ALA A 77 0.04 9.60 -12.21
N VAL A 78 0.40 10.67 -11.50
CA VAL A 78 0.38 12.03 -12.04
C VAL A 78 1.67 12.38 -12.77
N ARG A 79 2.77 11.69 -12.44
CA ARG A 79 4.05 11.74 -13.15
C ARG A 79 4.73 10.38 -13.07
N ALA A 80 5.45 10.03 -14.12
CA ALA A 80 6.35 8.91 -14.17
C ALA A 80 7.62 9.29 -14.93
N GLY A 81 8.72 8.63 -14.60
CA GLY A 81 9.97 8.72 -15.32
C GLY A 81 10.89 7.60 -14.91
N THR A 82 11.96 7.45 -15.67
CA THR A 82 12.97 6.42 -15.43
C THR A 82 14.37 7.02 -15.51
N CYS A 83 15.32 6.39 -14.83
CA CYS A 83 16.73 6.74 -14.94
C CYS A 83 17.62 5.51 -14.83
N ALA A 84 18.83 5.62 -15.40
CA ALA A 84 19.89 4.67 -15.10
C ALA A 84 20.34 4.85 -13.65
N SER A 85 20.58 3.76 -12.93
CA SER A 85 21.05 3.86 -11.53
C SER A 85 22.46 4.43 -11.46
N ALA A 86 22.69 5.35 -10.52
CA ALA A 86 24.00 5.94 -10.22
C ALA A 86 25.03 4.90 -9.76
N VAL A 87 24.57 3.85 -9.07
CA VAL A 87 25.42 2.82 -8.44
C VAL A 87 25.29 1.45 -9.10
N ASN A 88 24.40 1.35 -10.08
CA ASN A 88 24.17 0.13 -10.86
C ASN A 88 23.89 0.45 -12.35
N PRO A 89 24.89 0.95 -13.11
CA PRO A 89 24.66 1.43 -14.47
C PRO A 89 24.19 0.33 -15.45
N GLY A 90 24.43 -0.95 -15.13
CA GLY A 90 23.94 -2.10 -15.91
C GLY A 90 22.55 -2.60 -15.51
N LEU A 91 21.79 -1.85 -14.71
CA LEU A 91 20.44 -2.25 -14.29
C LEU A 91 19.48 -2.32 -15.48
N THR A 92 19.11 -3.54 -15.86
CA THR A 92 18.06 -3.79 -16.85
C THR A 92 16.72 -3.22 -16.36
N ASN A 93 15.99 -2.53 -17.26
CA ASN A 93 14.73 -1.83 -17.01
C ASN A 93 14.81 -0.56 -16.12
N GLY A 94 16.01 -0.17 -15.70
CA GLY A 94 16.25 1.09 -14.99
C GLY A 94 15.58 1.18 -13.61
N LEU A 95 15.63 2.39 -13.04
CA LEU A 95 14.95 2.75 -11.81
C LEU A 95 13.77 3.66 -12.15
N TRP A 96 12.58 3.30 -11.67
CA TRP A 96 11.35 4.06 -11.90
C TRP A 96 11.10 5.05 -10.78
N ILE A 97 10.75 6.28 -11.15
CA ILE A 97 10.36 7.35 -10.23
C ILE A 97 8.95 7.78 -10.60
N THR A 98 8.01 7.58 -9.70
CA THR A 98 6.58 7.84 -9.93
C THR A 98 5.99 8.70 -8.84
N GLN A 99 4.94 9.44 -9.19
CA GLN A 99 4.22 10.33 -8.28
C GLN A 99 2.72 9.99 -8.29
N TRP A 100 2.13 9.93 -7.10
CA TRP A 100 0.75 9.48 -6.88
C TRP A 100 0.01 10.43 -5.94
N THR A 101 -1.31 10.45 -6.02
CA THR A 101 -2.19 11.13 -5.07
C THR A 101 -2.87 10.17 -4.09
N ALA A 102 -2.89 8.87 -4.42
CA ALA A 102 -3.51 7.83 -3.60
C ALA A 102 -2.61 6.60 -3.45
N ASN A 103 -2.54 6.05 -2.23
CA ASN A 103 -1.77 4.84 -1.91
C ASN A 103 -2.30 3.58 -2.62
N SER A 104 -3.62 3.52 -2.86
CA SER A 104 -4.27 2.41 -3.57
C SER A 104 -3.78 2.31 -5.01
N ASP A 105 -3.66 3.46 -5.69
CA ASP A 105 -3.23 3.55 -7.08
C ASP A 105 -1.76 3.20 -7.20
N MET A 106 -0.93 3.78 -6.32
CA MET A 106 0.49 3.44 -6.20
C MET A 106 0.69 1.92 -6.05
N THR A 107 0.05 1.31 -5.05
CA THR A 107 0.27 -0.11 -4.74
C THR A 107 -0.20 -1.00 -5.88
N SER A 108 -1.38 -0.72 -6.44
CA SER A 108 -1.93 -1.47 -7.57
C SER A 108 -1.05 -1.38 -8.82
N ALA A 109 -0.50 -0.20 -9.11
CA ALA A 109 0.35 0.00 -10.28
C ALA A 109 1.74 -0.63 -10.12
N LEU A 110 2.34 -0.57 -8.92
CA LEU A 110 3.60 -1.28 -8.61
C LEU A 110 3.45 -2.79 -8.83
N GLN A 111 2.32 -3.37 -8.41
CA GLN A 111 2.02 -4.78 -8.60
C GLN A 111 1.83 -5.13 -10.09
N ARG A 112 1.01 -4.35 -10.81
CA ARG A 112 0.74 -4.58 -12.24
C ARG A 112 1.99 -4.49 -13.11
N ASN A 113 2.94 -3.63 -12.72
CA ASN A 113 4.21 -3.46 -13.41
C ASN A 113 5.31 -4.40 -12.89
N PHE A 114 4.96 -5.39 -12.06
CA PHE A 114 5.91 -6.39 -11.53
C PHE A 114 7.13 -5.76 -10.87
N MET A 115 6.94 -4.63 -10.18
CA MET A 115 8.00 -4.06 -9.35
C MET A 115 8.28 -5.00 -8.19
N ALA A 116 9.56 -5.15 -7.84
CA ALA A 116 9.98 -6.05 -6.77
C ALA A 116 10.19 -5.30 -5.45
N LEU A 117 10.85 -4.15 -5.53
CA LEU A 117 11.19 -3.32 -4.38
C LEU A 117 10.80 -1.87 -4.65
N PHE A 118 10.38 -1.18 -3.60
CA PHE A 118 10.11 0.24 -3.67
C PHE A 118 10.50 0.96 -2.37
N ALA A 119 10.80 2.25 -2.49
CA ALA A 119 10.92 3.18 -1.39
C ALA A 119 10.00 4.36 -1.67
N SER A 120 9.20 4.79 -0.70
CA SER A 120 8.27 5.89 -0.89
C SER A 120 8.29 6.91 0.24
N ALA A 121 7.90 8.14 -0.10
CA ALA A 121 7.72 9.24 0.84
C ALA A 121 6.59 10.16 0.37
N VAL A 122 5.91 10.80 1.31
CA VAL A 122 4.99 11.89 0.98
C VAL A 122 5.80 13.18 0.90
N SER A 123 5.83 13.77 -0.29
CA SER A 123 6.41 15.10 -0.49
C SER A 123 5.48 16.18 0.05
N ASP A 124 6.04 17.34 0.36
CA ASP A 124 5.44 18.55 0.92
C ASP A 124 4.18 19.02 0.16
N GLN A 125 3.96 18.50 -1.05
CA GLN A 125 2.87 18.79 -1.97
C GLN A 125 1.79 17.69 -1.99
N THR A 126 1.55 16.99 -0.88
CA THR A 126 0.54 15.89 -0.71
C THR A 126 0.72 14.68 -1.61
N ALA A 127 1.81 14.62 -2.36
CA ALA A 127 2.03 13.58 -3.35
C ALA A 127 2.95 12.50 -2.82
N ILE A 128 2.61 11.26 -3.08
CA ILE A 128 3.43 10.10 -2.74
C ILE A 128 4.45 9.94 -3.87
N ILE A 129 5.73 10.07 -3.55
CA ILE A 129 6.84 9.80 -4.45
C ILE A 129 7.31 8.38 -4.20
N THR A 130 7.49 7.61 -5.27
CA THR A 130 7.98 6.24 -5.21
C THR A 130 9.18 6.06 -6.11
N PHE A 131 10.21 5.41 -5.57
CA PHE A 131 11.38 4.92 -6.29
C PHE A 131 11.31 3.39 -6.32
N ALA A 132 11.26 2.79 -7.50
CA ALA A 132 11.01 1.35 -7.64
C ALA A 132 11.96 0.68 -8.63
N VAL A 133 12.22 -0.61 -8.39
CA VAL A 133 13.02 -1.48 -9.26
C VAL A 133 12.29 -2.82 -9.47
N ALA A 134 12.43 -3.38 -10.68
CA ALA A 134 11.76 -4.62 -11.08
C ALA A 134 12.42 -5.90 -10.56
N SER A 135 13.63 -5.82 -10.01
CA SER A 135 14.41 -6.98 -9.55
C SER A 135 14.84 -6.80 -8.09
N PRO A 136 14.68 -7.83 -7.22
CA PRO A 136 15.18 -7.79 -5.85
C PRO A 136 16.69 -7.55 -5.76
N GLU A 137 17.47 -8.09 -6.70
CA GLU A 137 18.93 -7.96 -6.79
C GLU A 137 19.36 -6.50 -7.04
N ALA A 138 18.45 -5.68 -7.57
CA ALA A 138 18.68 -4.26 -7.80
C ALA A 138 18.54 -3.38 -6.55
N ARG A 139 18.33 -3.94 -5.36
CA ARG A 139 18.17 -3.22 -4.08
C ARG A 139 19.20 -2.11 -3.86
N LYS A 140 20.46 -2.38 -4.20
CA LYS A 140 21.56 -1.40 -4.09
C LYS A 140 21.29 -0.06 -4.79
N SER A 141 20.45 -0.07 -5.82
CA SER A 141 20.05 1.13 -6.57
C SER A 141 19.14 2.07 -5.75
N LEU A 142 18.47 1.55 -4.71
CA LEU A 142 17.61 2.30 -3.79
C LEU A 142 18.30 2.63 -2.46
N GLU A 143 19.40 1.96 -2.12
CA GLU A 143 20.15 2.18 -0.87
C GLU A 143 20.55 3.64 -0.61
N PRO A 144 20.92 4.46 -1.61
CA PRO A 144 21.20 5.87 -1.38
C PRO A 144 20.05 6.66 -0.75
N LEU A 145 18.79 6.21 -0.89
CA LEU A 145 17.62 6.85 -0.28
C LEU A 145 17.58 6.69 1.24
N THR A 146 18.23 5.65 1.78
CA THR A 146 18.25 5.38 3.23
C THR A 146 18.91 6.51 4.02
N LYS A 147 19.85 7.27 3.42
CA LYS A 147 20.46 8.45 4.05
C LYS A 147 19.46 9.58 4.32
N PHE A 148 18.34 9.58 3.59
CA PHE A 148 17.24 10.52 3.78
C PHE A 148 16.16 9.96 4.71
N GLY A 149 16.29 8.73 5.20
CA GLY A 149 15.30 8.07 6.07
C GLY A 149 14.26 7.22 5.33
N PHE A 150 14.44 6.94 4.03
CA PHE A 150 13.54 6.02 3.33
C PHE A 150 13.72 4.59 3.81
N THR A 151 12.59 3.88 3.92
CA THR A 151 12.55 2.43 4.07
C THR A 151 12.35 1.77 2.71
N ILE A 152 13.18 0.77 2.38
CA ILE A 152 13.02 -0.03 1.15
C ILE A 152 12.16 -1.26 1.48
N ASN A 153 10.97 -1.29 0.89
CA ASN A 153 9.96 -2.32 1.10
C ASN A 153 9.84 -3.25 -0.12
N PRO A 154 9.50 -4.53 0.08
CA PRO A 154 9.04 -5.38 -1.01
C PRO A 154 7.66 -4.91 -1.49
N VAL A 155 7.40 -5.00 -2.80
CA VAL A 155 6.04 -4.83 -3.32
C VAL A 155 5.22 -6.06 -2.92
N PRO A 156 4.05 -5.91 -2.29
CA PRO A 156 3.20 -7.05 -1.93
C PRO A 156 2.77 -7.82 -3.18
N PRO A 157 2.68 -9.16 -3.14
CA PRO A 157 2.18 -9.93 -4.27
C PRO A 157 0.72 -9.58 -4.59
N LEU A 158 0.31 -9.84 -5.84
CA LEU A 158 -1.11 -9.81 -6.21
C LEU A 158 -1.84 -10.90 -5.41
N ALA A 159 -2.91 -10.51 -4.72
CA ALA A 159 -3.79 -11.43 -4.00
C ALA A 159 -4.75 -12.15 -4.95
#